data_AF-A0A4Y2WK61-F1
#
_entry.id   AF-A0A4Y2WK61-F1
#
_cell.length_a   1.000
_cell.length_b   1.000
_cell.length_c   1.000
_cell.angle_alpha   90.00
_cell.angle_beta   90.00
_cell.angle_gamma   90.00
#
_symmetry.space_group_name_H-M   'P 1'
#
loop_
_entity.id
_entity.type
_entity.pdbx_description
1 polymer ?
#
loop_
_entity_poly.entity_id
_entity_poly.type
_entity_poly.pdbx_seq_one_letter_code
_entity_poly.pdbx_strand_id
1 'polypeptide(L)'
;MDALKTKRKSIRTSFTATANKLKECLAKKEDAKAGDKLRALNSQLEDKFLRLDEIQNKISSLLLENTDTAAEYEADFQAAEDYRDNFLELKSKLETLLKKDSGSFLESSSELDVVKLNLPKFELKMFSGDPKEFLTFWSIFSKIHDSEELTAIDKFQYLYQSMVPDSRAARLISSFPITTENYPKAVEQLKLRFGREDLLVQIYVRDLLSLVLKNATTGKNAPDLATLYDMLETKLRALESLGRT
;
A
#
# COMPACT_ATOMS: atom_id res chain seq x y z
N MET A 1 -13.90 16.97 31.49
CA MET A 1 -13.71 17.90 30.36
C MET A 1 -12.48 18.82 30.55
N ASP A 2 -12.29 19.45 31.72
CA ASP A 2 -11.20 20.43 31.95
C ASP A 2 -9.77 19.90 31.85
N ALA A 3 -9.53 18.66 32.29
CA ALA A 3 -8.23 18.00 32.14
C ALA A 3 -7.85 17.80 30.66
N LEU A 4 -8.83 17.43 29.81
CA LEU A 4 -8.62 17.28 28.36
C LEU A 4 -8.39 18.64 27.68
N LYS A 5 -9.16 19.68 28.06
CA LYS A 5 -8.95 21.05 27.56
C LYS A 5 -7.55 21.57 27.93
N THR A 6 -7.06 21.29 29.14
CA THR A 6 -5.70 21.63 29.59
C THR A 6 -4.63 20.88 28.79
N LYS A 7 -4.81 19.57 28.59
CA LYS A 7 -3.90 18.74 27.78
C LYS A 7 -3.85 19.24 26.33
N ARG A 8 -5.01 19.52 25.72
CA ARG A 8 -5.12 20.09 24.37
C ARG A 8 -4.36 21.41 24.25
N LYS A 9 -4.51 22.32 25.23
CA LYS A 9 -3.79 23.60 25.25
C LYS A 9 -2.28 23.41 25.22
N SER A 10 -1.74 22.49 26.03
CA SER A 10 -0.32 22.17 26.04
C SER A 10 0.18 21.64 24.69
N ILE A 11 -0.58 20.73 24.05
CA ILE A 11 -0.23 20.19 22.74
C ILE A 11 -0.32 21.26 21.64
N ARG A 12 -1.36 22.10 21.63
CA ARG A 12 -1.48 23.23 20.68
C ARG A 12 -0.27 24.15 20.76
N THR A 13 0.16 24.54 21.96
CA THR A 13 1.37 25.37 22.13
C THR A 13 2.62 24.68 21.58
N SER A 14 2.79 23.39 21.85
CA SER A 14 3.93 22.60 21.37
C SER A 14 3.91 22.40 19.84
N PHE A 15 2.73 22.21 19.26
CA PHE A 15 2.50 22.11 17.82
C PHE A 15 2.86 23.43 17.14
N THR A 16 2.31 24.55 17.61
CA THR A 16 2.59 25.88 17.05
C THR A 16 4.08 26.23 17.12
N ALA A 17 4.76 25.87 18.20
CA ALA A 17 6.21 26.08 18.32
C ALA A 17 7.01 25.26 17.27
N THR A 18 6.64 24.00 17.01
CA THR A 18 7.27 23.18 15.97
C THR A 18 6.92 23.68 14.57
N ALA A 19 5.66 24.05 14.33
CA ALA A 19 5.18 24.60 13.06
C ALA A 19 5.97 25.86 12.68
N ASN A 20 6.19 26.78 13.64
CA ASN A 20 6.97 28.00 13.41
C ASN A 20 8.44 27.69 13.12
N LYS A 21 9.06 26.77 13.87
CA LYS A 21 10.43 26.31 13.59
C LYS A 21 10.56 25.69 12.19
N LEU A 22 9.56 24.92 11.76
CA LEU A 22 9.52 24.32 10.43
C LEU A 22 9.34 25.40 9.34
N LYS A 23 8.44 26.38 9.54
CA LYS A 23 8.30 27.56 8.66
C LYS A 23 9.60 28.34 8.51
N GLU A 24 10.30 28.62 9.60
CA GLU A 24 11.61 29.28 9.56
C GLU A 24 12.67 28.47 8.81
N CYS A 25 12.68 27.15 9.00
CA CYS A 25 13.63 26.26 8.33
C CYS A 25 13.32 26.13 6.83
N LEU A 26 12.04 26.17 6.44
CA LEU A 26 11.59 26.21 5.04
C LEU A 26 11.98 27.54 4.36
N ALA A 27 12.07 28.64 5.12
CA ALA A 27 12.45 29.95 4.60
C ALA A 27 13.97 30.10 4.37
N LYS A 28 14.80 29.48 5.24
CA LYS A 28 16.27 29.61 5.24
C LYS A 28 16.98 28.67 4.26
N LYS A 29 16.41 28.40 3.08
CA LYS A 29 16.92 27.42 2.09
C LYS A 29 18.43 27.56 1.87
N GLU A 30 19.19 26.55 2.27
CA GLU A 30 20.53 26.18 1.77
C GLU A 30 21.06 24.99 2.61
N ASP A 31 21.69 24.02 1.94
CA ASP A 31 22.37 22.81 2.46
C ASP A 31 21.57 21.51 2.69
N ALA A 32 22.21 20.38 2.36
CA ALA A 32 21.71 19.02 2.61
C ALA A 32 21.43 18.73 4.10
N LYS A 33 22.15 19.40 5.02
CA LYS A 33 21.88 19.35 6.47
C LYS A 33 20.54 19.97 6.87
N ALA A 34 20.00 20.88 6.04
CA ALA A 34 18.65 21.42 6.24
C ALA A 34 17.57 20.38 5.92
N GLY A 35 17.82 19.45 4.99
CA GLY A 35 16.89 18.37 4.63
C GLY A 35 16.59 17.41 5.78
N ASP A 36 17.63 16.94 6.48
CA ASP A 36 17.46 16.05 7.64
C ASP A 36 16.75 16.75 8.81
N LYS A 37 17.11 18.02 9.04
CA LYS A 37 16.46 18.86 10.06
C LYS A 37 14.99 19.13 9.74
N LEU A 38 14.65 19.37 8.47
CA LEU A 38 13.28 19.52 7.99
C LEU A 38 12.49 18.23 8.19
N ARG A 39 13.07 17.08 7.86
CA ARG A 39 12.44 15.76 8.04
C ARG A 39 12.16 15.46 9.51
N ALA A 40 13.12 15.74 10.39
CA ALA A 40 12.97 15.58 11.84
C ALA A 40 11.90 16.51 12.41
N LEU A 41 11.87 17.78 11.99
CA LEU A 41 10.82 18.73 12.42
C LEU A 41 9.44 18.33 11.90
N ASN A 42 9.35 17.75 10.70
CA ASN A 42 8.11 17.24 10.14
C ASN A 42 7.56 16.06 10.94
N SER A 43 8.41 15.08 11.25
CA SER A 43 8.04 13.95 12.10
C SER A 43 7.54 14.40 13.48
N GLN A 44 8.22 15.38 14.10
CA GLN A 44 7.75 15.98 15.36
C GLN A 44 6.41 16.72 15.21
N LEU A 45 6.16 17.35 14.06
CA LEU A 45 4.92 18.05 13.79
C LEU A 45 3.76 17.05 13.63
N GLU A 46 4.02 15.93 12.94
CA GLU A 46 3.07 14.84 12.69
C GLU A 46 2.68 14.10 13.98
N ASP A 47 3.65 13.69 14.81
CA ASP A 47 3.36 13.10 16.14
C ASP A 47 2.48 14.03 16.99
N LYS A 48 2.80 15.33 17.01
CA LYS A 48 2.02 16.31 17.78
C LYS A 48 0.63 16.53 17.21
N PHE A 49 0.47 16.51 15.90
CA PHE A 49 -0.82 16.63 15.24
C PHE A 49 -1.71 15.42 15.56
N LEU A 50 -1.19 14.19 15.47
CA LEU A 50 -1.93 12.98 15.83
C LEU A 50 -2.40 12.99 17.28
N ARG A 51 -1.54 13.38 18.21
CA ARG A 51 -1.93 13.53 19.63
C ARG A 51 -2.95 14.65 19.84
N LEU A 52 -2.90 15.71 19.04
CA LEU A 52 -3.87 16.80 19.10
C LEU A 52 -5.23 16.34 18.59
N ASP A 53 -5.26 15.63 17.47
CA ASP A 53 -6.46 15.06 16.85
C ASP A 53 -7.15 14.06 17.77
N GLU A 54 -6.39 13.16 18.41
CA GLU A 54 -6.93 12.21 19.37
C GLU A 54 -7.63 12.91 20.56
N ILE A 55 -7.03 13.99 21.09
CA ILE A 55 -7.63 14.76 22.18
C ILE A 55 -8.84 15.56 21.66
N GLN A 56 -8.76 16.08 20.44
CA GLN A 56 -9.85 16.83 19.81
C GLN A 56 -11.08 15.93 19.63
N ASN A 57 -10.92 14.73 19.09
CA ASN A 57 -11.99 13.74 18.94
C ASN A 57 -12.63 13.36 20.28
N LYS A 58 -11.82 13.21 21.34
CA LYS A 58 -12.32 12.97 22.71
C LYS A 58 -13.14 14.14 23.25
N ILE A 59 -12.74 15.38 22.97
CA ILE A 59 -13.49 16.57 23.39
C ILE A 59 -14.78 16.70 22.58
N SER A 60 -14.73 16.51 21.27
CA SER A 60 -15.89 16.52 20.38
C SER A 60 -16.95 15.49 20.79
N SER A 61 -16.55 14.25 21.13
CA SER A 61 -17.47 13.22 21.64
C SER A 61 -18.18 13.67 22.92
N LEU A 62 -17.46 14.24 23.88
CA LEU A 62 -18.04 14.71 25.14
C LEU A 62 -18.96 15.94 24.98
N LEU A 63 -18.72 16.76 23.94
CA LEU A 63 -19.57 17.91 23.60
C LEU A 63 -20.84 17.48 22.84
N LEU A 64 -20.79 16.38 22.08
CA LEU A 64 -21.96 15.82 21.40
C LEU A 64 -22.91 15.09 22.35
N GLU A 65 -22.40 14.59 23.48
CA GLU A 65 -23.22 13.94 24.52
C GLU A 65 -24.15 14.92 25.27
N ASN A 66 -23.89 16.23 25.20
CA ASN A 66 -24.73 17.27 25.82
C ASN A 66 -25.44 18.10 24.74
N THR A 67 -26.78 18.13 24.75
CA THR A 67 -27.58 18.84 23.73
C THR A 67 -27.47 20.36 23.80
N ASP A 68 -27.04 20.91 24.94
CA ASP A 68 -26.93 22.35 25.18
C ASP A 68 -25.57 22.95 24.74
N THR A 69 -24.64 22.12 24.25
CA THR A 69 -23.27 22.54 23.87
C THR A 69 -23.06 22.71 22.36
N ALA A 70 -24.12 22.80 21.56
CA ALA A 70 -24.02 22.90 20.09
C ALA A 70 -23.16 24.09 19.60
N ALA A 71 -23.33 25.27 20.19
CA ALA A 71 -22.53 26.45 19.84
C ALA A 71 -21.05 26.32 20.28
N GLU A 72 -20.79 25.66 21.41
CA GLU A 72 -19.44 25.39 21.88
C GLU A 72 -18.74 24.36 21.00
N TYR A 73 -19.47 23.32 20.56
CA TYR A 73 -18.97 22.32 19.62
C TYR A 73 -18.55 22.94 18.29
N GLU A 74 -19.40 23.77 17.71
CA GLU A 74 -19.13 24.41 16.41
C GLU A 74 -17.86 25.29 16.46
N ALA A 75 -17.75 26.13 17.49
CA ALA A 75 -16.56 26.96 17.69
C ALA A 75 -15.30 26.12 17.93
N ASP A 76 -15.43 25.00 18.65
CA ASP A 76 -14.33 24.09 18.93
C ASP A 76 -13.87 23.31 17.70
N PHE A 77 -14.82 22.88 16.87
CA PHE A 77 -14.60 22.22 15.59
C PHE A 77 -13.87 23.14 14.61
N GLN A 78 -14.36 24.38 14.44
CA GLN A 78 -13.71 25.35 13.55
C GLN A 78 -12.26 25.65 14.01
N ALA A 79 -12.06 25.81 15.32
CA ALA A 79 -10.73 26.00 15.89
C ALA A 79 -9.82 24.77 15.77
N ALA A 80 -10.34 23.58 15.50
CA ALA A 80 -9.54 22.40 15.19
C ALA A 80 -9.15 22.33 13.71
N GLU A 81 -10.08 22.68 12.82
CA GLU A 81 -9.84 22.76 11.38
C GLU A 81 -8.69 23.73 11.04
N ASP A 82 -8.59 24.87 11.73
CA ASP A 82 -7.47 25.80 11.56
C ASP A 82 -6.08 25.14 11.78
N TYR A 83 -5.99 24.19 12.72
CA TYR A 83 -4.75 23.46 12.98
C TYR A 83 -4.51 22.35 11.93
N ARG A 84 -5.59 21.70 11.47
CA ARG A 84 -5.54 20.71 10.40
C ARG A 84 -5.07 21.35 9.09
N ASP A 85 -5.62 22.50 8.72
CA ASP A 85 -5.26 23.20 7.50
C ASP A 85 -3.81 23.70 7.55
N ASN A 86 -3.37 24.28 8.67
CA ASN A 86 -1.97 24.67 8.86
C ASN A 86 -1.00 23.48 8.81
N PHE A 87 -1.40 22.31 9.33
CA PHE A 87 -0.61 21.08 9.23
C PHE A 87 -0.45 20.63 7.76
N LEU A 88 -1.56 20.56 7.02
CA LEU A 88 -1.56 20.15 5.61
C LEU A 88 -0.79 21.12 4.71
N GLU A 89 -0.91 22.42 4.97
CA GLU A 89 -0.16 23.45 4.26
C GLU A 89 1.36 23.27 4.47
N LEU A 90 1.79 22.97 5.69
CA LEU A 90 3.20 22.73 6.00
C LEU A 90 3.72 21.43 5.36
N LYS A 91 2.92 20.36 5.41
CA LYS A 91 3.27 19.05 4.83
C LYS A 91 3.45 19.16 3.32
N SER A 92 2.49 19.78 2.63
CA SER A 92 2.56 20.00 1.17
C SER A 92 3.75 20.87 0.74
N LYS A 93 4.05 21.94 1.48
CA LYS A 93 5.25 22.78 1.23
C LYS A 93 6.55 21.99 1.39
N LEU A 94 6.60 21.06 2.34
CA LEU A 94 7.78 20.23 2.56
C LEU A 94 7.94 19.16 1.46
N GLU A 95 6.85 18.48 1.09
CA GLU A 95 6.84 17.48 0.03
C GLU A 95 7.23 18.08 -1.34
N THR A 96 6.71 19.27 -1.66
CA THR A 96 7.07 19.97 -2.91
C THR A 96 8.55 20.34 -2.97
N LEU A 97 9.19 20.63 -1.83
CA LEU A 97 10.64 20.88 -1.79
C LEU A 97 11.46 19.59 -1.88
N LEU A 98 11.07 18.53 -1.18
CA LEU A 98 11.77 17.23 -1.25
C LEU A 98 11.63 16.55 -2.61
N LYS A 99 10.48 16.69 -3.28
CA LYS A 99 10.27 16.19 -4.66
C LYS A 99 11.07 17.01 -5.69
N LYS A 100 11.45 18.26 -5.39
CA LYS A 100 12.22 19.10 -6.33
C LYS A 100 13.69 18.69 -6.46
N ASP A 101 14.24 17.98 -5.48
CA ASP A 101 15.59 17.39 -5.50
C ASP A 101 15.64 15.98 -6.11
N SER A 102 14.51 15.41 -6.51
CA SER A 102 14.45 14.07 -7.12
C SER A 102 13.46 14.09 -8.28
N GLY A 103 13.97 14.21 -9.50
CA GLY A 103 13.17 14.21 -10.71
C GLY A 103 12.16 13.05 -10.73
N SER A 104 10.88 13.41 -10.87
CA SER A 104 9.77 12.62 -11.41
C SER A 104 9.66 11.14 -10.96
N PHE A 105 8.74 10.87 -10.02
CA PHE A 105 7.55 10.01 -10.21
C PHE A 105 6.74 9.94 -8.89
N LEU A 106 5.43 10.15 -9.00
CA LEU A 106 4.38 10.16 -7.95
C LEU A 106 4.21 8.76 -7.30
N GLU A 107 3.71 8.53 -6.07
CA GLU A 107 3.32 9.32 -4.89
C GLU A 107 2.96 8.34 -3.72
N SER A 108 3.20 8.76 -2.45
CA SER A 108 2.54 8.52 -1.13
C SER A 108 1.85 7.18 -0.78
N SER A 109 1.78 6.62 0.43
CA SER A 109 2.21 6.79 1.86
C SER A 109 2.05 5.36 2.49
N SER A 110 2.58 4.92 3.64
CA SER A 110 2.53 5.41 5.03
C SER A 110 3.51 4.59 5.90
N GLU A 111 3.83 5.10 7.08
CA GLU A 111 4.89 4.68 8.02
C GLU A 111 4.60 3.42 8.85
N LEU A 112 5.66 2.70 9.29
CA LEU A 112 5.89 2.27 10.68
C LEU A 112 7.40 1.99 10.88
N ASP A 113 7.96 2.50 11.97
CA ASP A 113 9.32 2.23 12.47
C ASP A 113 9.40 0.77 12.97
N VAL A 114 9.67 -0.14 12.05
CA VAL A 114 10.34 -1.42 12.33
C VAL A 114 11.75 -1.24 11.82
N VAL A 115 12.76 -1.72 12.57
CA VAL A 115 14.17 -1.75 12.16
C VAL A 115 14.25 -2.21 10.69
N LYS A 116 14.35 -1.26 9.76
CA LYS A 116 14.41 -1.52 8.33
C LYS A 116 15.82 -1.98 8.04
N LEU A 117 16.03 -3.29 8.15
CA LEU A 117 16.93 -3.96 7.22
C LEU A 117 16.53 -3.43 5.84
N ASN A 118 17.44 -2.72 5.17
CA ASN A 118 17.21 -2.19 3.81
C ASN A 118 17.16 -3.38 2.85
N LEU A 119 16.05 -4.10 2.90
CA LEU A 119 15.63 -5.08 1.92
C LEU A 119 15.17 -4.29 0.68
N PRO A 120 15.40 -4.81 -0.54
CA PRO A 120 14.77 -4.27 -1.73
C PRO A 120 13.28 -4.02 -1.45
N LYS A 121 12.78 -2.83 -1.80
CA LYS A 121 11.36 -2.49 -1.62
C LYS A 121 10.53 -3.61 -2.25
N PHE A 122 9.56 -4.12 -1.52
CA PHE A 122 8.69 -5.19 -1.99
C PHE A 122 7.92 -4.69 -3.22
N GLU A 123 8.37 -5.10 -4.41
CA GLU A 123 7.66 -4.83 -5.66
C GLU A 123 6.46 -5.77 -5.74
N LEU A 124 5.27 -5.21 -5.89
CA LEU A 124 4.08 -6.00 -6.16
C LEU A 124 4.32 -6.84 -7.41
N LYS A 125 4.13 -8.16 -7.29
CA LYS A 125 4.28 -9.04 -8.44
C LYS A 125 3.20 -8.69 -9.45
N MET A 126 3.62 -8.22 -10.61
CA MET A 126 2.72 -7.90 -11.72
C MET A 126 2.11 -9.18 -12.29
N PHE A 127 0.82 -9.13 -12.63
CA PHE A 127 0.08 -10.25 -13.21
C PHE A 127 -0.47 -9.92 -14.59
N SER A 128 -0.13 -10.76 -15.57
CA SER A 128 -0.54 -10.60 -16.98
C SER A 128 -1.88 -11.25 -17.31
N GLY A 129 -2.35 -12.17 -16.47
CA GLY A 129 -3.45 -13.06 -16.82
C GLY A 129 -3.02 -14.37 -17.48
N ASP A 130 -1.72 -14.72 -17.44
CA ASP A 130 -1.28 -16.09 -17.69
C ASP A 130 -1.63 -16.97 -16.47
N PRO A 131 -2.49 -18.01 -16.61
CA PRO A 131 -2.80 -18.92 -15.51
C PRO A 131 -1.54 -19.51 -14.84
N LYS A 132 -0.44 -19.74 -15.57
CA LYS A 132 0.79 -20.31 -15.00
C LYS A 132 1.41 -19.43 -13.92
N GLU A 133 1.20 -18.11 -14.01
CA GLU A 133 1.69 -17.12 -13.06
C GLU A 133 0.75 -16.96 -11.86
N PHE A 134 -0.49 -17.47 -11.95
CA PHE A 134 -1.55 -17.17 -11.01
C PHE A 134 -1.22 -17.63 -9.58
N LEU A 135 -0.68 -18.84 -9.40
CA LEU A 135 -0.34 -19.35 -8.06
C LEU A 135 0.70 -18.46 -7.36
N THR A 136 1.74 -18.07 -8.08
CA THR A 136 2.77 -17.18 -7.54
C THR A 136 2.23 -15.79 -7.28
N PHE A 137 1.43 -15.23 -8.20
CA PHE A 137 0.79 -13.94 -7.99
C PHE A 137 -0.15 -13.96 -6.78
N TRP A 138 -1.06 -14.93 -6.69
CA TRP A 138 -2.06 -15.00 -5.65
C TRP A 138 -1.47 -15.25 -4.27
N SER A 139 -0.45 -16.12 -4.15
CA SER A 139 0.26 -16.35 -2.87
C SER A 139 0.97 -15.11 -2.33
N ILE A 140 1.37 -14.19 -3.20
CA ILE A 140 1.91 -12.89 -2.83
C ILE A 140 0.78 -11.90 -2.49
N PHE A 141 -0.21 -11.80 -3.38
CA PHE A 141 -1.30 -10.84 -3.27
C PHE A 141 -2.27 -11.15 -2.12
N SER A 142 -2.39 -12.42 -1.69
CA SER A 142 -3.28 -12.83 -0.60
C SER A 142 -2.96 -12.08 0.70
N LYS A 143 -1.69 -11.73 0.95
CA LYS A 143 -1.30 -10.91 2.11
C LYS A 143 -1.98 -9.55 2.14
N ILE A 144 -2.22 -8.95 0.97
CA ILE A 144 -2.94 -7.68 0.83
C ILE A 144 -4.46 -7.94 0.93
N HIS A 145 -4.94 -9.00 0.28
CA HIS A 145 -6.34 -9.40 0.32
C HIS A 145 -6.83 -9.67 1.75
N ASP A 146 -6.02 -10.35 2.55
CA ASP A 146 -6.34 -10.82 3.90
C ASP A 146 -6.00 -9.79 5.00
N SER A 147 -5.34 -8.67 4.64
CA SER A 147 -4.98 -7.62 5.62
C SER A 147 -6.21 -6.92 6.18
N GLU A 148 -6.36 -6.88 7.50
CA GLU A 148 -7.44 -6.13 8.18
C GLU A 148 -7.16 -4.62 8.26
N GLU A 149 -5.90 -4.21 8.07
CA GLU A 149 -5.47 -2.81 8.13
C GLU A 149 -5.86 -2.02 6.87
N LEU A 150 -6.14 -2.71 5.77
CA LEU A 150 -6.47 -2.10 4.48
C LEU A 150 -7.96 -2.11 4.21
N THR A 151 -8.49 -0.98 3.73
CA THR A 151 -9.88 -0.93 3.28
C THR A 151 -10.07 -1.72 1.98
N ALA A 152 -11.31 -2.11 1.67
CA ALA A 152 -11.61 -2.77 0.41
C ALA A 152 -11.23 -1.90 -0.82
N ILE A 153 -11.30 -0.57 -0.70
CA ILE A 153 -10.90 0.36 -1.75
C ILE A 153 -9.38 0.31 -1.94
N ASP A 154 -8.60 0.37 -0.87
CA ASP A 154 -7.12 0.31 -0.94
C ASP A 154 -6.67 -1.02 -1.54
N LYS A 155 -7.26 -2.13 -1.08
CA LYS A 155 -7.00 -3.47 -1.65
C LYS A 155 -7.32 -3.54 -3.13
N PHE A 156 -8.38 -2.87 -3.57
CA PHE A 156 -8.76 -2.83 -4.98
C PHE A 156 -7.78 -1.97 -5.79
N GLN A 157 -7.31 -0.84 -5.26
CA GLN A 157 -6.28 -0.04 -5.92
C GLN A 157 -4.97 -0.84 -6.08
N TYR A 158 -4.54 -1.56 -5.03
CA TYR A 158 -3.40 -2.46 -5.13
C TYR A 158 -3.62 -3.57 -6.17
N LEU A 159 -4.82 -4.15 -6.22
CA LEU A 159 -5.15 -5.16 -7.23
C LEU A 159 -5.03 -4.59 -8.64
N TYR A 160 -5.57 -3.39 -8.87
CA TYR A 160 -5.52 -2.69 -10.14
C TYR A 160 -4.07 -2.39 -10.57
N GLN A 161 -3.25 -1.89 -9.66
CA GLN A 161 -1.84 -1.58 -9.91
C GLN A 161 -0.98 -2.83 -10.14
N SER A 162 -1.38 -3.97 -9.58
CA SER A 162 -0.66 -5.25 -9.74
C SER A 162 -0.96 -5.93 -11.09
N MET A 163 -1.71 -5.31 -12.00
CA MET A 163 -1.99 -5.87 -13.32
C MET A 163 -1.03 -5.30 -14.35
N VAL A 164 -0.46 -6.16 -15.21
CA VAL A 164 0.35 -5.69 -16.34
C VAL A 164 -0.54 -4.86 -17.28
N PRO A 165 -0.12 -3.65 -17.70
CA PRO A 165 -0.89 -2.84 -18.65
C PRO A 165 -1.27 -3.60 -19.92
N ASP A 166 -2.46 -3.31 -20.48
CA ASP A 166 -3.03 -3.93 -21.70
C ASP A 166 -3.25 -5.46 -21.67
N SER A 167 -2.97 -6.08 -20.53
CA SER A 167 -3.07 -7.53 -20.35
C SER A 167 -4.51 -8.01 -20.18
N ARG A 168 -4.70 -9.34 -20.20
CA ARG A 168 -6.02 -9.95 -20.00
C ARG A 168 -6.53 -9.74 -18.57
N ALA A 169 -5.61 -9.74 -17.60
CA ALA A 169 -5.95 -9.49 -16.21
C ALA A 169 -6.31 -8.01 -15.99
N ALA A 170 -5.54 -7.08 -16.55
CA ALA A 170 -5.85 -5.65 -16.48
C ALA A 170 -7.22 -5.33 -17.05
N ARG A 171 -7.58 -5.86 -18.22
CA ARG A 171 -8.91 -5.69 -18.83
C ARG A 171 -10.05 -6.25 -17.98
N LEU A 172 -9.81 -7.35 -17.25
CA LEU A 172 -10.81 -7.88 -16.33
C LEU A 172 -10.99 -6.95 -15.13
N ILE A 173 -9.91 -6.56 -14.48
CA ILE A 173 -9.96 -5.75 -13.26
C ILE A 173 -10.47 -4.34 -13.55
N SER A 174 -10.09 -3.73 -14.67
CA SER A 174 -10.56 -2.39 -15.07
C SER A 174 -12.04 -2.36 -15.51
N SER A 175 -12.67 -3.51 -15.75
CA SER A 175 -14.09 -3.59 -16.08
C SER A 175 -15.00 -3.34 -14.87
N PHE A 176 -14.45 -3.38 -13.66
CA PHE A 176 -15.16 -3.12 -12.41
C PHE A 176 -14.83 -1.70 -11.91
N PRO A 177 -15.83 -0.86 -11.59
CA PRO A 177 -15.58 0.41 -10.92
C PRO A 177 -14.92 0.20 -9.55
N ILE A 178 -13.85 0.96 -9.26
CA ILE A 178 -13.10 0.88 -7.99
C ILE A 178 -13.99 1.37 -6.85
N THR A 179 -14.65 0.44 -6.18
CA THR A 179 -15.62 0.66 -5.12
C THR A 179 -15.59 -0.51 -4.15
N THR A 180 -15.93 -0.27 -2.88
CA THR A 180 -15.97 -1.30 -1.82
C THR A 180 -16.81 -2.51 -2.22
N GLU A 181 -17.98 -2.28 -2.82
CA GLU A 181 -18.93 -3.34 -3.19
C GLU A 181 -18.44 -4.23 -4.35
N ASN A 182 -17.61 -3.67 -5.24
CA ASN A 182 -17.14 -4.38 -6.43
C ASN A 182 -15.80 -5.08 -6.23
N TYR A 183 -15.03 -4.73 -5.20
CA TYR A 183 -13.79 -5.44 -4.86
C TYR A 183 -13.97 -6.97 -4.73
N PRO A 184 -14.89 -7.50 -3.92
CA PRO A 184 -15.06 -8.95 -3.79
C PRO A 184 -15.45 -9.61 -5.13
N LYS A 185 -16.29 -8.95 -5.93
CA LYS A 185 -16.70 -9.43 -7.26
C LYS A 185 -15.52 -9.49 -8.23
N ALA A 186 -14.65 -8.48 -8.22
CA ALA A 186 -13.46 -8.44 -9.06
C ALA A 186 -12.48 -9.57 -8.69
N VAL A 187 -12.26 -9.81 -7.39
CA VAL A 187 -11.40 -10.91 -6.90
C VAL A 187 -11.98 -12.27 -7.25
N GLU A 188 -13.28 -12.47 -7.05
CA GLU A 188 -13.97 -13.71 -7.42
C GLU A 188 -13.79 -14.01 -8.91
N GLN A 189 -14.05 -13.04 -9.78
CA GLN A 189 -13.88 -13.20 -11.22
C GLN A 189 -12.44 -13.45 -11.64
N LEU A 190 -11.47 -12.83 -10.96
CA LEU A 190 -10.05 -13.09 -11.18
C LEU A 190 -9.69 -14.55 -10.87
N LYS A 191 -10.12 -15.06 -9.70
CA LYS A 191 -9.94 -16.46 -9.30
C LYS A 191 -10.65 -17.43 -10.26
N LEU A 192 -11.90 -17.14 -10.60
CA LEU A 192 -12.70 -17.99 -11.50
C LEU A 192 -12.07 -18.08 -12.90
N ARG A 193 -11.41 -17.01 -13.37
CA ARG A 193 -10.86 -16.97 -14.72
C ARG A 193 -9.45 -17.54 -14.82
N PHE A 194 -8.62 -17.31 -13.81
CA PHE A 194 -7.18 -17.60 -13.87
C PHE A 194 -6.68 -18.58 -12.80
N GLY A 195 -7.42 -18.73 -11.70
CA GLY A 195 -7.08 -19.60 -10.55
C GLY A 195 -7.80 -20.94 -10.54
N ARG A 196 -8.29 -21.41 -11.68
CA ARG A 196 -8.95 -22.70 -11.81
C ARG A 196 -7.94 -23.84 -11.67
N GLU A 197 -7.95 -24.50 -10.53
CA GLU A 197 -7.00 -25.57 -10.20
C GLU A 197 -7.02 -26.71 -11.24
N ASP A 198 -8.20 -27.11 -11.72
CA ASP A 198 -8.40 -28.12 -12.75
C ASP A 198 -7.68 -27.75 -14.07
N LEU A 199 -7.84 -26.49 -14.50
CA LEU A 199 -7.16 -25.98 -15.69
C LEU A 199 -5.64 -25.90 -15.47
N LEU A 200 -5.20 -25.47 -14.27
CA LEU A 200 -3.78 -25.37 -13.95
C LEU A 200 -3.11 -26.74 -13.96
N VAL A 201 -3.73 -27.75 -13.36
CA VAL A 201 -3.26 -29.15 -13.42
C VAL A 201 -3.14 -29.59 -14.88
N GLN A 202 -4.17 -29.37 -15.71
CA GLN A 202 -4.12 -29.74 -17.12
C GLN A 202 -2.97 -29.05 -17.88
N ILE A 203 -2.74 -27.76 -17.60
CA ILE A 203 -1.64 -26.99 -18.18
C ILE A 203 -0.28 -27.57 -17.77
N TYR A 204 -0.07 -27.84 -16.48
CA TYR A 204 1.20 -28.37 -15.98
C TYR A 204 1.48 -29.79 -16.48
N VAL A 205 0.46 -30.66 -16.51
CA VAL A 205 0.58 -32.01 -17.09
C VAL A 205 0.90 -31.94 -18.58
N ARG A 206 0.23 -31.07 -19.34
CA ARG A 206 0.51 -30.89 -20.77
C ARG A 206 1.92 -30.35 -21.01
N ASP A 207 2.37 -29.39 -20.20
CA ASP A 207 3.74 -28.88 -20.25
C ASP A 207 4.75 -30.02 -19.99
N LEU A 208 4.49 -30.86 -18.99
CA LEU A 208 5.35 -31.99 -18.62
C LEU A 208 5.42 -33.03 -19.76
N LEU A 209 4.28 -33.41 -20.32
CA LEU A 209 4.22 -34.28 -21.50
C LEU A 209 4.94 -33.67 -22.69
N SER A 210 4.76 -32.37 -22.93
CA SER A 210 5.46 -31.67 -24.01
C SER A 210 6.98 -31.64 -23.80
N LEU A 211 7.47 -31.54 -22.56
CA LEU A 211 8.89 -31.59 -22.24
C LEU A 211 9.48 -32.96 -22.55
N VAL A 212 8.80 -34.03 -22.12
CA VAL A 212 9.22 -35.41 -22.38
C VAL A 212 9.24 -35.70 -23.89
N LEU A 213 8.20 -35.29 -24.62
CA LEU A 213 8.11 -35.49 -26.06
C LEU A 213 9.21 -34.72 -26.82
N LYS A 214 9.44 -33.44 -26.47
CA LYS A 214 10.51 -32.66 -27.08
C LYS A 214 11.87 -33.29 -26.82
N ASN A 215 12.15 -33.74 -25.60
CA ASN A 215 13.41 -34.40 -25.32
C ASN A 215 13.62 -35.66 -26.19
N ALA A 216 12.57 -36.48 -26.37
CA ALA A 216 12.63 -37.67 -27.20
C ALA A 216 12.85 -37.37 -28.70
N THR A 217 12.37 -36.24 -29.22
CA THR A 217 12.44 -35.91 -30.65
C THR A 217 13.61 -35.01 -31.04
N THR A 218 14.26 -34.33 -30.09
CA THR A 218 15.15 -33.19 -30.40
C THR A 218 16.63 -33.61 -30.61
N GLY A 219 16.99 -34.87 -30.33
CA GLY A 219 18.32 -35.42 -30.63
C GLY A 219 19.44 -34.56 -30.03
N LYS A 220 20.36 -34.06 -30.87
CA LYS A 220 21.52 -33.23 -30.44
C LYS A 220 21.15 -31.82 -29.94
N ASN A 221 19.92 -31.36 -30.13
CA ASN A 221 19.45 -30.04 -29.70
C ASN A 221 18.66 -30.11 -28.37
N ALA A 222 18.62 -31.28 -27.72
CA ALA A 222 17.92 -31.44 -26.45
C ALA A 222 18.63 -30.64 -25.35
N PRO A 223 17.88 -30.10 -24.36
CA PRO A 223 18.50 -29.55 -23.16
C PRO A 223 19.37 -30.62 -22.48
N ASP A 224 20.44 -30.20 -21.81
CA ASP A 224 21.24 -31.13 -21.03
C ASP A 224 20.42 -31.76 -19.89
N LEU A 225 20.92 -32.85 -19.31
CA LEU A 225 20.18 -33.60 -18.31
C LEU A 225 19.85 -32.77 -17.06
N ALA A 226 20.72 -31.84 -16.67
CA ALA A 226 20.52 -31.01 -15.48
C ALA A 226 19.39 -30.00 -15.71
N THR A 227 19.42 -29.29 -16.84
CA THR A 227 18.34 -28.37 -17.22
C THR A 227 17.01 -29.09 -17.40
N LEU A 228 17.00 -30.29 -17.98
CA LEU A 228 15.77 -31.09 -18.09
C LEU A 228 15.22 -31.52 -16.72
N TYR A 229 16.09 -31.92 -15.80
CA TYR A 229 15.71 -32.27 -14.43
C TYR A 229 15.07 -31.06 -13.71
N ASP A 230 15.71 -29.89 -13.75
CA ASP A 230 15.20 -28.67 -13.13
C ASP A 230 13.83 -28.26 -13.70
N MET A 231 13.66 -28.39 -15.02
CA MET A 231 12.39 -28.11 -15.70
C MET A 231 11.28 -29.07 -15.26
N LEU A 232 11.56 -30.37 -15.15
CA LEU A 232 10.61 -31.38 -14.68
C LEU A 232 10.22 -31.13 -13.22
N GLU A 233 11.21 -30.92 -12.35
CA GLU A 233 11.01 -30.72 -10.93
C GLU A 233 10.19 -29.44 -10.66
N THR A 234 10.42 -28.38 -11.44
CA THR A 234 9.62 -27.15 -11.38
C THR A 234 8.13 -27.42 -11.65
N LYS A 235 7.81 -28.27 -12.64
CA LYS A 235 6.42 -28.61 -12.97
C LYS A 235 5.81 -29.54 -11.92
N LEU A 236 6.59 -30.47 -11.35
CA LEU A 236 6.15 -31.34 -10.27
C LEU A 236 5.83 -30.56 -8.99
N ARG A 237 6.72 -29.66 -8.55
CA ARG A 237 6.47 -28.79 -7.39
C ARG A 237 5.21 -27.92 -7.55
N ALA A 238 4.92 -27.47 -8.77
CA ALA A 238 3.69 -26.74 -9.04
C ALA A 238 2.44 -27.63 -8.87
N LEU A 239 2.49 -28.89 -9.31
CA LEU A 239 1.41 -29.87 -9.11
C LEU A 239 1.25 -30.27 -7.63
N GLU A 240 2.35 -30.44 -6.90
CA GLU A 240 2.34 -30.67 -5.45
C GLU A 240 1.63 -29.52 -4.71
N SER A 241 1.90 -28.26 -5.10
CA SER A 241 1.23 -27.10 -4.49
C SER A 241 -0.29 -27.05 -4.74
N LEU A 242 -0.77 -27.78 -5.75
CA LEU A 242 -2.19 -27.95 -6.07
C LEU A 242 -2.79 -29.21 -5.41
N GLY A 243 -2.06 -29.87 -4.51
CA GLY A 243 -2.49 -31.10 -3.84
C GLY A 243 -2.55 -32.32 -4.78
N ARG A 244 -1.76 -32.32 -5.86
CA ARG A 244 -1.71 -33.42 -6.84
C ARG A 244 -0.38 -34.15 -6.78
N THR A 245 -0.18 -34.95 -5.73
CA THR A 245 0.90 -35.94 -5.58
C THR A 245 0.56 -36.93 -4.47
#